data_AF-A0A2D8CBD4-F1
#
_entry.id   AF-A0A2D8CBD4-F1
#
_cell.length_a   1.000
_cell.length_b   1.000
_cell.length_c   1.000
_cell.angle_alpha   90.00
_cell.angle_beta   90.00
_cell.angle_gamma   90.00
#
_symmetry.space_group_name_H-M   'P 1'
#
loop_
_entity.id
_entity.type
_entity.pdbx_description
1 polymer ?
#
loop_
_entity_poly.entity_id
_entity_poly.type
_entity_poly.pdbx_seq_one_letter_code
_entity_poly.pdbx_strand_id
1 'polypeptide(L)'
;MMNLGYACLNMSLSNRKKSERITTNRSMIRRTFDQKGVDYASELALQNCKDLYSILQWNEEHNIKFFRLSSEFFPWASEYDIESLKDYEKIMYWC
;
A
#
# COMPACT_ATOMS: atom_id res chain seq x y z
N MET A 1 6.20 15.16 -24.83
CA MET A 1 5.40 15.64 -23.67
C MET A 1 6.04 15.12 -22.40
N MET A 2 6.04 15.92 -21.33
CA MET A 2 6.62 15.54 -20.04
C MET A 2 5.54 14.88 -19.19
N ASN A 3 5.70 13.61 -18.83
CA ASN A 3 4.81 12.91 -17.91
C ASN A 3 5.28 13.22 -16.48
N LEU A 4 4.49 14.01 -15.74
CA LEU A 4 4.75 14.26 -14.33
C LEU A 4 4.19 13.12 -13.48
N GLY A 5 4.90 12.81 -12.42
CA GLY A 5 4.51 11.78 -11.45
C GLY A 5 5.11 12.06 -10.08
N TYR A 6 4.67 11.28 -9.10
CA TYR A 6 5.13 11.40 -7.72
C TYR A 6 5.40 10.01 -7.11
N ALA A 7 5.99 10.01 -5.92
CA ALA A 7 6.40 8.80 -5.25
C ALA A 7 5.73 8.63 -3.89
N CYS A 8 5.29 7.40 -3.64
CA CYS A 8 4.85 6.82 -2.37
C CYS A 8 3.56 7.40 -1.77
N LEU A 9 3.40 8.73 -1.73
CA LEU A 9 2.36 9.40 -0.94
C LEU A 9 1.60 10.44 -1.75
N ASN A 10 0.28 10.31 -1.76
CA ASN A 10 -0.62 11.37 -2.15
C ASN A 10 -1.03 12.16 -0.91
N MET A 11 -0.47 13.36 -0.73
CA MET A 11 -0.73 14.16 0.48
C MET A 11 -2.20 14.62 0.61
N SER A 12 -2.89 14.85 -0.52
CA SER A 12 -4.31 15.22 -0.53
C SER A 12 -5.20 14.11 0.03
N LEU A 13 -4.81 12.86 -0.20
CA LEU A 13 -5.52 11.67 0.29
C LEU A 13 -5.03 11.23 1.68
N SER A 14 -3.73 11.36 1.96
CA SER A 14 -3.10 10.88 3.19
C SER A 14 -3.32 11.81 4.40
N ASN A 15 -3.51 13.12 4.17
CA ASN A 15 -3.74 14.10 5.24
C ASN A 15 -5.16 14.09 5.80
N ARG A 16 -6.04 13.22 5.29
CA ARG A 16 -7.38 13.01 5.84
C ARG A 16 -7.30 12.47 7.27
N LYS A 17 -8.44 12.51 7.98
CA LYS A 17 -8.58 11.89 9.31
C LYS A 17 -8.13 10.43 9.25
N LYS A 18 -7.58 9.90 10.34
CA LYS A 18 -6.98 8.55 10.36
C LYS A 18 -7.94 7.45 9.86
N SER A 19 -9.24 7.57 10.14
CA SER A 19 -10.28 6.64 9.68
C SER A 19 -10.58 6.70 8.17
N GLU A 20 -10.24 7.79 7.52
CA GLU A 20 -10.51 8.09 6.10
C GLU A 20 -9.22 8.21 5.28
N ARG A 21 -8.07 7.96 5.92
CA ARG A 21 -6.75 8.09 5.31
C ARG A 21 -6.58 7.03 4.24
N ILE A 22 -6.26 7.48 3.03
CA ILE A 22 -5.87 6.62 1.92
C ILE A 22 -4.36 6.76 1.72
N THR A 23 -3.63 5.65 1.82
CA THR A 23 -2.18 5.58 1.67
C THR A 23 -1.69 4.17 1.31
N THR A 24 -0.52 4.07 0.70
CA THR A 24 0.09 2.79 0.27
C THR A 24 1.39 2.48 1.03
N ASN A 25 1.57 3.08 2.21
CA ASN A 25 2.76 2.91 3.05
C ASN A 25 2.43 2.46 4.48
N ARG A 26 1.31 1.75 4.69
CA ARG A 26 1.04 1.12 5.99
C ARG A 26 2.07 0.02 6.21
N SER A 27 2.83 0.16 7.28
CA SER A 27 3.88 -0.76 7.68
C SER A 27 3.89 -0.92 9.19
N MET A 28 4.87 -1.66 9.69
CA MET A 28 5.02 -2.03 11.08
C MET A 28 6.49 -2.12 11.45
N ILE A 29 6.82 -1.77 12.69
CA ILE A 29 8.19 -1.91 13.20
C ILE A 29 8.53 -3.37 13.50
N ARG A 30 9.83 -3.70 13.57
CA ARG A 30 10.32 -5.07 13.80
C ARG A 30 9.70 -5.72 15.04
N ARG A 31 9.65 -5.00 16.16
CA ARG A 31 9.01 -5.48 17.40
C ARG A 31 7.57 -5.97 17.20
N THR A 32 6.78 -5.25 16.40
CA THR A 32 5.39 -5.65 16.10
C THR A 32 5.37 -6.86 15.17
N PHE A 33 6.36 -6.99 14.29
CA PHE A 33 6.48 -8.15 13.39
C PHE A 33 6.83 -9.40 14.17
N ASP A 34 7.80 -9.32 15.07
CA ASP A 34 8.15 -10.44 15.93
C ASP A 34 6.97 -10.87 16.83
N GLN A 35 6.09 -9.93 17.20
CA GLN A 35 4.92 -10.20 18.04
C GLN A 35 3.70 -10.75 17.26
N LYS A 36 3.39 -10.17 16.09
CA LYS A 36 2.15 -10.45 15.34
C LYS A 36 2.38 -11.30 14.08
N GLY A 37 3.63 -11.41 13.64
CA GLY A 37 4.05 -12.19 12.48
C GLY A 37 3.52 -11.69 11.14
N VAL A 38 3.68 -12.58 10.16
CA VAL A 38 3.27 -12.41 8.76
C VAL A 38 1.76 -12.13 8.61
N ASP A 39 0.93 -12.62 9.53
CA ASP A 39 -0.51 -12.40 9.51
C ASP A 39 -0.89 -10.92 9.55
N TYR A 40 -0.19 -10.13 10.38
CA TYR A 40 -0.45 -8.70 10.43
C TYR A 40 0.18 -7.95 9.24
N ALA A 41 1.31 -8.44 8.71
CA ALA A 41 1.86 -7.91 7.46
C ALA A 41 0.88 -8.11 6.29
N SER A 42 0.22 -9.28 6.20
CA SER A 42 -0.85 -9.59 5.23
C SER A 42 -1.98 -8.57 5.28
N GLU A 43 -2.47 -8.25 6.48
CA GLU A 43 -3.57 -7.29 6.68
C GLU A 43 -3.19 -5.88 6.21
N LEU A 44 -1.96 -5.44 6.50
CA LEU A 44 -1.46 -4.14 6.08
C LEU A 44 -1.23 -4.08 4.57
N ALA A 45 -0.67 -5.14 3.97
CA ALA A 45 -0.49 -5.25 2.52
C ALA A 45 -1.83 -5.20 1.78
N LEU A 46 -2.85 -5.93 2.27
CA LEU A 46 -4.20 -5.88 1.69
C LEU A 46 -4.80 -4.46 1.76
N GLN A 47 -4.61 -3.75 2.88
CA GLN A 47 -5.04 -2.34 2.98
C GLN A 47 -4.29 -1.44 2.01
N ASN A 48 -2.98 -1.65 1.82
CA ASN A 48 -2.19 -0.91 0.84
C ASN A 48 -2.68 -1.16 -0.60
N CYS A 49 -3.01 -2.40 -0.98
CA CYS A 49 -3.58 -2.71 -2.31
C CYS A 49 -4.94 -2.03 -2.54
N LYS A 50 -5.84 -2.06 -1.56
CA LYS A 50 -7.15 -1.36 -1.66
C LYS A 50 -6.99 0.14 -1.86
N ASP A 51 -6.06 0.75 -1.14
CA ASP A 51 -5.82 2.18 -1.23
C ASP A 51 -5.08 2.56 -2.52
N LEU A 52 -4.24 1.67 -3.05
CA LEU A 52 -3.61 1.86 -4.35
C LEU A 52 -4.66 2.06 -5.43
N TYR A 53 -5.71 1.23 -5.46
CA TYR A 53 -6.82 1.39 -6.40
C TYR A 53 -7.43 2.80 -6.32
N SER A 54 -7.71 3.28 -5.11
CA SER A 54 -8.25 4.63 -4.89
C SER A 54 -7.30 5.74 -5.35
N ILE A 55 -5.99 5.57 -5.12
CA ILE A 55 -4.96 6.50 -5.58
C ILE A 55 -4.85 6.51 -7.10
N LEU A 56 -4.93 5.35 -7.76
CA LEU A 56 -4.89 5.26 -9.21
C LEU A 56 -6.11 5.92 -9.86
N GLN A 57 -7.30 5.75 -9.30
CA GLN A 57 -8.50 6.47 -9.73
C GLN A 57 -8.30 7.98 -9.61
N TRP A 58 -7.83 8.45 -8.45
CA TRP A 58 -7.55 9.88 -8.25
C TRP A 58 -6.47 10.39 -9.22
N ASN A 59 -5.42 9.61 -9.46
CA ASN A 59 -4.36 9.96 -10.40
C ASN A 59 -4.89 10.08 -11.82
N GLU A 60 -5.78 9.19 -12.25
CA GLU A 60 -6.43 9.26 -13.56
C GLU A 60 -7.23 10.55 -13.71
N GLU A 61 -8.05 10.90 -12.71
CA GLU A 61 -8.83 12.14 -12.66
C GLU A 61 -7.96 13.41 -12.73
N HIS A 62 -6.72 13.34 -12.22
CA HIS A 62 -5.77 14.46 -12.19
C HIS A 62 -4.71 14.39 -13.31
N ASN A 63 -4.89 13.48 -14.28
CA ASN A 63 -3.98 13.27 -15.40
C ASN A 63 -2.52 12.97 -14.98
N ILE A 64 -2.34 12.23 -13.88
CA ILE A 64 -1.04 11.75 -13.40
C ILE A 64 -0.83 10.33 -13.89
N LYS A 65 0.15 10.13 -14.78
CA LYS A 65 0.38 8.82 -15.44
C LYS A 65 1.59 8.05 -14.91
N PHE A 66 2.27 8.57 -13.90
CA PHE A 66 3.39 7.89 -13.26
C PHE A 66 3.26 7.98 -11.73
N PHE A 67 3.26 6.84 -11.07
CA PHE A 67 3.23 6.73 -9.62
C PHE A 67 4.18 5.63 -9.17
N ARG A 68 5.14 5.96 -8.31
CA ARG A 68 6.07 4.99 -7.72
C ARG A 68 5.54 4.52 -6.37
N LEU A 69 5.41 3.20 -6.19
CA LEU A 69 5.04 2.61 -4.91
C LEU A 69 6.14 2.76 -3.84
N SER A 70 5.74 2.70 -2.58
CA SER A 70 6.65 2.64 -1.44
C SER A 70 7.33 1.27 -1.36
N SER A 71 8.56 1.18 -0.87
CA SER A 71 9.17 -0.10 -0.47
C SER A 71 8.40 -0.78 0.66
N GLU A 72 7.65 0.00 1.43
CA GLU A 72 6.80 -0.45 2.54
C GLU A 72 5.45 -1.04 2.11
N PHE A 73 5.21 -1.20 0.80
CA PHE A 73 3.93 -1.64 0.27
C PHE A 73 3.54 -3.04 0.78
N PHE A 74 4.52 -3.95 0.85
CA PHE A 74 4.44 -5.22 1.55
C PHE A 74 5.39 -5.17 2.76
N PRO A 75 4.88 -5.00 3.99
CA PRO A 75 5.73 -4.84 5.17
C PRO A 75 6.57 -6.09 5.40
N TRP A 76 7.89 -5.93 5.59
CA TRP A 76 8.83 -7.04 5.82
C TRP A 76 8.82 -8.13 4.74
N ALA A 77 8.57 -7.77 3.48
CA ALA A 77 8.49 -8.73 2.36
C ALA A 77 9.74 -9.60 2.14
N SER A 78 10.89 -9.26 2.73
CA SER A 78 12.09 -10.10 2.71
C SER A 78 12.04 -11.28 3.69
N GLU A 79 11.03 -11.34 4.56
CA GLU A 79 10.91 -12.34 5.64
C GLU A 79 9.89 -13.46 5.30
N TYR A 80 9.19 -13.37 4.17
CA TYR A 80 8.15 -14.33 3.75
C TYR A 80 7.92 -14.30 2.25
N ASP A 81 7.30 -15.36 1.72
CA ASP A 81 6.81 -15.39 0.34
C ASP A 81 5.41 -14.75 0.26
N ILE A 82 5.17 -13.88 -0.71
CA ILE A 82 3.88 -13.18 -0.84
C ILE A 82 2.72 -14.19 -1.03
N GLU A 83 2.99 -15.31 -1.70
CA GLU A 83 2.03 -16.39 -1.93
C GLU A 83 1.61 -17.11 -0.64
N SER A 84 2.41 -17.00 0.44
CA SER A 84 2.08 -17.59 1.75
C SER A 84 1.19 -16.68 2.62
N LEU A 85 0.85 -15.48 2.16
CA LEU A 85 0.02 -14.55 2.92
C LEU A 85 -1.41 -15.09 3.08
N LYS A 86 -1.96 -15.00 4.30
CA LYS A 86 -3.34 -15.44 4.57
C LYS A 86 -4.41 -14.72 3.72
N ASP A 87 -4.12 -13.50 3.25
CA ASP A 87 -5.00 -12.72 2.38
C ASP A 87 -4.56 -12.69 0.90
N TYR A 88 -3.66 -13.58 0.47
CA TYR A 88 -3.08 -13.60 -0.88
C TYR A 88 -4.14 -13.47 -1.99
N GLU A 89 -5.20 -14.27 -1.96
CA GLU A 89 -6.29 -14.22 -2.96
C GLU A 89 -6.96 -12.84 -3.04
N LYS A 90 -7.15 -12.18 -1.89
CA LYS A 90 -7.73 -10.82 -1.87
C LYS A 90 -6.73 -9.79 -2.36
N ILE A 91 -5.45 -9.96 -2.06
CA ILE A 91 -4.38 -9.09 -2.54
C ILE A 91 -4.34 -9.15 -4.07
N MET A 92 -4.35 -10.35 -4.66
CA MET A 92 -4.39 -10.56 -6.11
C MET A 92 -5.64 -9.97 -6.76
N TYR A 93 -6.79 -10.00 -6.08
CA TYR A 93 -8.00 -9.34 -6.58
C TYR A 93 -7.86 -7.81 -6.67
N TRP A 94 -7.11 -7.18 -5.76
CA TRP A 94 -7.01 -5.72 -5.67
C TRP A 94 -5.80 -5.10 -6.42
N CYS A 95 -4.78 -5.85 -6.82
CA CYS A 95 -3.47 -5.32 -7.24
C CYS A 95 -3.05 -5.60 -8.71
#